data_AF-A0A5P8W9Y6-F1
#
_entry.id   AF-A0A5P8W9Y6-F1
#
_cell.length_a   1.000
_cell.length_b   1.000
_cell.length_c   1.000
_cell.angle_alpha   90.00
_cell.angle_beta   90.00
_cell.angle_gamma   90.00
#
_symmetry.space_group_name_H-M   'P 1'
#
loop_
_entity.id
_entity.type
_entity.pdbx_description
1 polymer ?
#
loop_
_entity_poly.entity_id
_entity_poly.type
_entity_poly.pdbx_seq_one_letter_code
_entity_poly.pdbx_strand_id
1 'polypeptide(L)'
;MGMALKNLASVMNNTQALEAAAIILGSEPTPGAIAYRAEQLEMLPQAVSDIQQVLAKPGCTWQDYWAVAQEYEVIKADYWAELTTEETELITALEIASQPPVIQVGSIVAYADPYYTLYNARGEVVEELGEEEVLVAWDHWKNEGRKIRYFRNELRFWQGENRAGANDRQQIYC
;
A
#
# COMPACT_ATOMS: atom_id res chain seq x y z
N MET A 1 61.51 15.82 3.27
CA MET A 1 60.33 15.80 2.36
C MET A 1 59.52 14.48 2.40
N GLY A 2 59.76 13.54 3.33
CA GLY A 2 59.01 12.26 3.36
C GLY A 2 57.67 12.28 4.12
N MET A 3 57.48 13.22 5.06
CA MET A 3 56.25 13.26 5.89
C MET A 3 55.03 13.86 5.17
N ALA A 4 55.23 14.85 4.29
CA ALA A 4 54.15 15.46 3.53
C ALA A 4 53.52 14.47 2.54
N LEU A 5 54.34 13.67 1.84
CA LEU A 5 53.87 12.63 0.92
C LEU A 5 53.14 11.49 1.64
N LYS A 6 53.62 11.08 2.83
CA LYS A 6 52.96 10.05 3.64
C LYS A 6 51.60 10.51 4.16
N ASN A 7 51.49 11.77 4.59
CA ASN A 7 50.21 12.34 5.01
C ASN A 7 49.24 12.51 3.84
N LEU A 8 49.72 12.95 2.68
CA LEU A 8 48.89 13.04 1.46
C LEU A 8 48.38 11.66 1.02
N ALA A 9 49.25 10.64 0.98
CA ALA A 9 48.85 9.28 0.64
C ALA A 9 47.84 8.70 1.64
N SER A 10 48.03 8.96 2.94
CA SER A 10 47.09 8.51 3.98
C SER A 10 45.74 9.22 3.90
N VAL A 11 45.71 10.53 3.59
CA VAL A 11 44.47 11.29 3.42
C VAL A 11 43.74 10.82 2.16
N MET A 12 44.44 10.66 1.03
CA MET A 12 43.84 10.16 -0.21
C MET A 12 43.27 8.75 -0.06
N ASN A 13 43.99 7.85 0.62
CA ASN A 13 43.51 6.49 0.88
C ASN A 13 42.28 6.49 1.80
N ASN A 14 42.21 7.42 2.76
CA ASN A 14 41.04 7.58 3.63
C ASN A 14 39.86 8.17 2.85
N THR A 15 40.06 9.23 2.05
CA THR A 15 39.01 9.80 1.19
C THR A 15 38.47 8.78 0.20
N GLN A 16 39.32 8.01 -0.49
CA GLN A 16 38.88 6.95 -1.40
C GLN A 16 38.13 5.82 -0.68
N ALA A 17 38.56 5.45 0.53
CA ALA A 17 37.85 4.46 1.33
C ALA A 17 36.46 4.97 1.76
N LEU A 18 36.34 6.24 2.16
CA LEU A 18 35.07 6.87 2.49
C LEU A 18 34.16 7.00 1.27
N GLU A 19 34.69 7.36 0.10
CA GLU A 19 33.94 7.39 -1.16
C GLU A 19 33.42 6.00 -1.54
N ALA A 20 34.25 4.97 -1.45
CA ALA A 20 33.84 3.59 -1.73
C ALA A 20 32.76 3.11 -0.75
N ALA A 21 32.93 3.36 0.55
CA ALA A 21 31.95 2.99 1.57
C ALA A 21 30.62 3.73 1.37
N ALA A 22 30.66 5.01 1.04
CA ALA A 22 29.49 5.82 0.72
C ALA A 22 28.72 5.30 -0.50
N ILE A 23 29.43 4.89 -1.56
CA ILE A 23 28.80 4.29 -2.74
C ILE A 23 28.12 2.95 -2.38
N ILE A 24 28.79 2.10 -1.61
CA ILE A 24 28.25 0.79 -1.21
C ILE A 24 27.02 0.94 -0.31
N LEU A 25 27.06 1.88 0.64
CA LEU A 25 26.01 2.07 1.64
C LEU A 25 24.90 3.04 1.20
N GLY A 26 25.09 3.74 0.08
CA GLY A 26 24.20 4.80 -0.39
C GLY A 26 24.17 6.02 0.52
N SER A 27 25.32 6.42 1.09
CA SER A 27 25.45 7.55 2.02
C SER A 27 26.36 8.65 1.46
N GLU A 28 26.51 9.75 2.21
CA GLU A 28 27.58 10.72 1.93
C GLU A 28 28.95 10.14 2.33
N PRO A 29 30.06 10.56 1.66
CA PRO A 29 31.43 10.12 1.95
C PRO A 29 32.02 10.79 3.20
N THR A 30 31.21 10.86 4.27
CA THR A 30 31.63 11.35 5.57
C THR A 30 31.59 10.21 6.58
N PRO A 31 32.55 10.15 7.53
CA PRO A 31 32.57 9.08 8.54
C PRO A 31 31.26 8.99 9.33
N GLY A 32 30.64 10.13 9.64
CA GLY A 32 29.37 10.19 10.38
C GLY A 32 28.19 9.64 9.58
N ALA A 33 28.06 10.00 8.30
CA ALA A 33 26.98 9.50 7.46
C ALA A 33 27.13 8.00 7.17
N ILE A 34 28.37 7.52 6.98
CA ILE A 34 28.69 6.11 6.80
C ILE A 34 28.37 5.31 8.07
N ALA A 35 28.82 5.78 9.24
CA ALA A 35 28.55 5.10 10.51
C ALA A 35 27.05 5.03 10.80
N TYR A 36 26.35 6.16 10.66
CA TYR A 36 24.89 6.20 10.83
C TYR A 36 24.18 5.26 9.85
N ARG A 37 24.60 5.24 8.58
CA ARG A 37 23.99 4.35 7.58
C ARG A 37 24.28 2.87 7.86
N ALA A 38 25.48 2.54 8.32
CA ALA A 38 25.84 1.20 8.74
C ALA A 38 24.98 0.74 9.92
N GLU A 39 24.81 1.58 10.95
CA GLU A 39 23.94 1.30 12.10
C GLU A 39 22.48 1.05 11.68
N GLN A 40 21.96 1.82 10.71
CA GLN A 40 20.62 1.58 10.18
C GLN A 40 20.50 0.20 9.51
N LEU A 41 21.49 -0.18 8.70
CA LEU A 41 21.50 -1.46 7.98
C LEU A 41 21.78 -2.67 8.89
N GLU A 42 22.31 -2.49 10.10
CA GLU A 42 22.40 -3.58 11.09
C GLU A 42 21.02 -4.11 11.49
N MET A 43 19.97 -3.28 11.41
CA MET A 43 18.59 -3.68 11.69
C MET A 43 17.93 -4.42 10.51
N LEU A 44 18.53 -4.40 9.31
CA LEU A 44 17.95 -4.96 8.09
C LEU A 44 17.57 -6.45 8.23
N PRO A 45 18.43 -7.35 8.73
CA PRO A 45 18.07 -8.76 8.85
C PRO A 45 16.88 -8.99 9.80
N GLN A 46 16.79 -8.21 10.87
CA GLN A 46 15.68 -8.27 11.81
C GLN A 46 14.39 -7.75 11.18
N ALA A 47 14.46 -6.61 10.48
CA ALA A 47 13.32 -6.02 9.78
C ALA A 47 12.72 -6.97 8.74
N VAL A 48 13.57 -7.60 7.91
CA VAL A 48 13.12 -8.60 6.94
C VAL A 48 12.49 -9.79 7.65
N SER A 49 13.12 -10.32 8.69
CA SER A 49 12.56 -11.45 9.44
C SER A 49 11.19 -11.13 10.05
N ASP A 50 11.03 -9.97 10.68
CA ASP A 50 9.79 -9.58 11.33
C ASP A 50 8.66 -9.37 10.31
N ILE A 51 8.96 -8.71 9.18
CA ILE A 51 8.01 -8.52 8.09
C ILE A 51 7.57 -9.87 7.51
N GLN A 52 8.52 -10.76 7.22
CA GLN A 52 8.22 -12.10 6.69
C GLN A 52 7.37 -12.91 7.67
N GLN A 53 7.65 -12.83 8.97
CA GLN A 53 6.85 -13.48 9.99
C GLN A 53 5.41 -12.97 10.03
N VAL A 54 5.19 -11.66 9.78
CA VAL A 54 3.84 -11.12 9.68
C VAL A 54 3.14 -11.61 8.41
N LEU A 55 3.82 -11.55 7.27
CA LEU A 55 3.24 -11.97 5.99
C LEU A 55 2.91 -13.47 5.94
N ALA A 56 3.71 -14.31 6.63
CA ALA A 56 3.47 -15.73 6.75
C ALA A 56 2.25 -16.10 7.62
N LYS A 57 1.68 -15.16 8.38
CA LYS A 57 0.48 -15.43 9.19
C LYS A 57 -0.73 -15.58 8.27
N PRO A 58 -1.52 -16.67 8.41
CA PRO A 58 -2.73 -16.83 7.63
C PRO A 58 -3.73 -15.73 7.99
N GLY A 59 -4.22 -15.01 6.97
CA GLY A 59 -5.15 -13.91 7.15
C GLY A 59 -4.51 -12.63 7.70
N CYS A 60 -3.20 -12.43 7.47
CA CYS A 60 -2.54 -11.16 7.77
C CYS A 60 -3.31 -10.00 7.12
N THR A 61 -3.43 -8.90 7.87
CA THR A 61 -4.06 -7.68 7.39
C THR A 61 -3.01 -6.62 7.10
N TRP A 62 -3.38 -5.60 6.32
CA TRP A 62 -2.53 -4.42 6.14
C TRP A 62 -2.08 -3.81 7.46
N GLN A 63 -2.96 -3.82 8.47
CA GLN A 63 -2.66 -3.23 9.78
C GLN A 63 -1.62 -4.05 10.56
N ASP A 64 -1.62 -5.38 10.42
CA ASP A 64 -0.60 -6.25 11.03
C ASP A 64 0.78 -5.97 10.43
N TYR A 65 0.84 -5.83 9.10
CA TYR A 65 2.08 -5.44 8.39
C TYR A 65 2.52 -4.04 8.81
N TRP A 66 1.63 -3.06 8.73
CA TRP A 66 1.93 -1.66 8.97
C TRP A 66 2.44 -1.42 10.38
N ALA A 67 1.88 -2.10 11.38
CA ALA A 67 2.33 -2.00 12.77
C ALA A 67 3.82 -2.33 12.95
N VAL A 68 4.34 -3.31 12.20
CA VAL A 68 5.76 -3.70 12.21
C VAL A 68 6.59 -2.81 11.28
N ALA A 69 6.09 -2.52 10.08
CA ALA A 69 6.80 -1.71 9.09
C ALA A 69 7.09 -0.29 9.58
N GLN A 70 6.25 0.27 10.45
CA GLN A 70 6.47 1.60 11.07
C GLN A 70 7.76 1.66 11.90
N GLU A 71 8.17 0.57 12.54
CA GLU A 71 9.40 0.53 13.34
C GLU A 71 10.66 0.61 12.45
N TYR A 72 10.52 0.24 11.17
CA TYR A 72 11.59 0.15 10.20
C TYR A 72 11.47 1.17 9.06
N GLU A 73 10.69 2.23 9.25
CA GLU A 73 10.39 3.22 8.19
C GLU A 73 11.67 3.85 7.58
N VAL A 74 12.69 4.08 8.41
CA VAL A 74 13.98 4.66 8.00
C VAL A 74 14.73 3.78 7.01
N ILE A 75 14.53 2.46 7.06
CA ILE A 75 15.17 1.46 6.19
C ILE A 75 14.18 0.80 5.22
N LYS A 76 13.05 1.46 4.95
CA LYS A 76 12.01 0.93 4.06
C LYS A 76 12.51 0.53 2.69
N ALA A 77 13.32 1.39 2.07
CA ALA A 77 13.89 1.09 0.77
C ALA A 77 14.79 -0.15 0.79
N ASP A 78 15.49 -0.37 1.89
CA ASP A 78 16.45 -1.46 2.04
C ASP A 78 15.76 -2.80 2.27
N TYR A 79 14.85 -2.89 3.26
CA TYR A 79 14.14 -4.15 3.49
C TYR A 79 13.24 -4.50 2.31
N TRP A 80 12.67 -3.51 1.62
CA TRP A 80 11.81 -3.75 0.46
C TRP A 80 12.58 -4.38 -0.71
N ALA A 81 13.87 -4.07 -0.85
CA ALA A 81 14.73 -4.67 -1.86
C ALA A 81 15.08 -6.14 -1.56
N GLU A 82 15.03 -6.55 -0.29
CA GLU A 82 15.28 -7.93 0.16
C GLU A 82 14.02 -8.81 0.15
N LEU A 83 12.83 -8.19 0.09
CA LEU A 83 11.57 -8.93 -0.05
C LEU A 83 11.43 -9.51 -1.46
N THR A 84 10.79 -10.67 -1.54
CA THR A 84 10.45 -11.31 -2.79
C THR A 84 9.32 -10.57 -3.52
N THR A 85 9.20 -10.80 -4.84
CA THR A 85 8.08 -10.28 -5.62
C THR A 85 6.72 -10.70 -5.03
N GLU A 86 6.61 -11.95 -4.58
CA GLU A 86 5.36 -12.47 -3.99
C GLU A 86 4.98 -11.73 -2.70
N GLU A 87 5.95 -11.46 -1.82
CA GLU A 87 5.72 -10.71 -0.58
C GLU A 87 5.35 -9.25 -0.85
N THR A 88 6.00 -8.60 -1.81
CA THR A 88 5.69 -7.22 -2.18
C THR A 88 4.32 -7.09 -2.86
N GLU A 89 3.94 -8.06 -3.68
CA GLU A 89 2.59 -8.16 -4.26
C GLU A 89 1.54 -8.37 -3.17
N LEU A 90 1.81 -9.23 -2.19
CA LEU A 90 0.93 -9.45 -1.04
C LEU A 90 0.75 -8.16 -0.23
N ILE A 91 1.84 -7.45 0.11
CA ILE A 91 1.78 -6.15 0.82
C ILE A 91 0.91 -5.15 0.03
N THR A 92 1.11 -5.06 -1.28
CA THR A 92 0.36 -4.16 -2.16
C THR A 92 -1.13 -4.54 -2.19
N ALA A 93 -1.45 -5.83 -2.28
CA ALA A 93 -2.82 -6.32 -2.24
C ALA A 93 -3.50 -6.03 -0.90
N LEU A 94 -2.76 -6.18 0.22
CA LEU A 94 -3.26 -5.82 1.55
C LEU A 94 -3.54 -4.32 1.66
N GLU A 95 -2.64 -3.47 1.13
CA GLU A 95 -2.84 -2.02 1.10
C GLU A 95 -4.12 -1.66 0.34
N ILE A 96 -4.31 -2.20 -0.86
CA ILE A 96 -5.51 -1.99 -1.68
C ILE A 96 -6.75 -2.49 -0.96
N ALA A 97 -6.70 -3.67 -0.34
CA ALA A 97 -7.83 -4.24 0.40
C ALA A 97 -8.17 -3.45 1.68
N SER A 98 -7.22 -2.69 2.23
CA SER A 98 -7.45 -1.81 3.38
C SER A 98 -8.16 -0.51 3.01
N GLN A 99 -8.09 -0.11 1.74
CA GLN A 99 -8.75 1.10 1.26
C GLN A 99 -10.26 0.86 1.15
N PRO A 100 -11.10 1.89 1.42
CA PRO A 100 -12.54 1.78 1.22
C PRO A 100 -12.82 1.38 -0.23
N PRO A 101 -13.72 0.41 -0.47
CA PRO A 101 -14.06 0.03 -1.84
C PRO A 101 -14.58 1.26 -2.59
N VAL A 102 -14.06 1.48 -3.79
CA VAL A 102 -14.45 2.63 -4.63
C VAL A 102 -15.59 2.20 -5.54
N ILE A 103 -16.67 2.99 -5.56
CA ILE A 103 -17.80 2.78 -6.46
C ILE A 103 -17.33 3.02 -7.90
N GLN A 104 -17.29 1.98 -8.73
CA GLN A 104 -16.82 2.02 -10.12
C GLN A 104 -17.85 1.43 -11.08
N VAL A 105 -17.64 1.51 -12.40
CA VAL A 105 -18.52 0.86 -13.41
C VAL A 105 -18.77 -0.62 -13.06
N GLY A 106 -20.03 -1.04 -13.14
CA GLY A 106 -20.51 -2.37 -12.73
C GLY A 106 -20.83 -2.51 -11.23
N SER A 107 -20.50 -1.51 -10.41
CA SER A 107 -20.84 -1.53 -8.98
C SER A 107 -22.34 -1.40 -8.78
N ILE A 108 -22.87 -2.20 -7.86
CA ILE A 108 -24.27 -2.11 -7.45
C ILE A 108 -24.38 -1.15 -6.28
N VAL A 109 -25.16 -0.09 -6.46
CA VAL A 109 -25.24 1.06 -5.56
C VAL A 109 -26.67 1.35 -5.11
N ALA A 110 -26.78 2.01 -3.98
CA ALA A 110 -27.98 2.64 -3.47
C ALA A 110 -27.65 4.10 -3.11
N TYR A 111 -28.66 4.94 -2.93
CA TYR A 111 -28.42 6.28 -2.42
C TYR A 111 -27.95 6.22 -0.96
N ALA A 112 -27.04 7.12 -0.56
CA ALA A 112 -26.46 7.12 0.77
C ALA A 112 -27.40 7.71 1.84
N ASP A 113 -28.23 8.69 1.48
CA ASP A 113 -29.17 9.34 2.40
C ASP A 113 -30.37 8.43 2.72
N PRO A 114 -30.59 8.05 4.00
CA PRO A 114 -31.70 7.19 4.42
C PRO A 114 -33.10 7.77 4.19
N TYR A 115 -33.22 9.09 4.02
CA TYR A 115 -34.49 9.76 3.76
C TYR A 115 -34.82 9.87 2.27
N TYR A 116 -33.91 9.45 1.39
CA TYR A 116 -34.11 9.53 -0.05
C TYR A 116 -34.83 8.29 -0.59
N THR A 117 -35.66 8.49 -1.61
CA THR A 117 -36.50 7.41 -2.19
C THR A 117 -35.68 6.28 -2.82
N LEU A 118 -34.45 6.58 -3.25
CA LEU A 118 -33.52 5.61 -3.85
C LEU A 118 -32.58 4.95 -2.82
N TYR A 119 -32.79 5.16 -1.51
CA TYR A 119 -31.96 4.56 -0.46
C TYR A 119 -31.99 3.02 -0.44
N ASN A 120 -33.15 2.44 -0.76
CA ASN A 120 -33.34 0.98 -0.85
C ASN A 120 -33.36 0.49 -2.31
N ALA A 121 -33.36 1.41 -3.28
CA ALA A 121 -33.37 1.06 -4.68
C ALA A 121 -32.03 0.45 -5.09
N ARG A 122 -32.09 -0.54 -5.99
CA ARG A 122 -30.90 -1.12 -6.61
C ARG A 122 -30.56 -0.32 -7.87
N GLY A 123 -29.36 0.23 -7.91
CA GLY A 123 -28.79 0.89 -9.08
C GLY A 123 -27.50 0.21 -9.50
N GLU A 124 -27.16 0.30 -10.78
CA GLU A 124 -25.90 -0.17 -11.34
C GLU A 124 -25.16 1.02 -11.96
N VAL A 125 -23.89 1.18 -11.62
CA VAL A 125 -23.05 2.18 -12.27
C VAL A 125 -22.74 1.70 -13.69
N VAL A 126 -23.18 2.44 -14.68
CA VAL A 126 -23.05 2.05 -16.10
C VAL A 126 -21.93 2.79 -16.82
N GLU A 127 -21.53 3.94 -16.31
CA GLU A 127 -20.53 4.79 -16.94
C GLU A 127 -19.88 5.72 -15.90
N GLU A 128 -18.59 5.98 -16.07
CA GLU A 128 -17.83 6.96 -15.29
C GLU A 128 -17.70 8.24 -16.11
N LEU A 129 -18.20 9.35 -15.55
CA LEU A 129 -18.16 10.66 -16.20
C LEU A 129 -16.96 11.49 -15.74
N GLY A 130 -16.29 11.07 -14.66
CA GLY A 130 -15.09 11.70 -14.10
C GLY A 130 -14.60 10.96 -12.85
N GLU A 131 -13.63 11.57 -12.16
CA GLU A 131 -13.02 11.01 -10.95
C GLU A 131 -14.08 10.83 -9.84
N GLU A 132 -15.00 11.78 -9.68
CA GLU A 132 -16.02 11.75 -8.62
C GLU A 132 -17.44 11.48 -9.13
N GLU A 133 -17.65 11.39 -10.44
CA GLU A 133 -18.99 11.37 -11.03
C GLU A 133 -19.28 10.10 -11.82
N VAL A 134 -20.46 9.54 -11.56
CA VAL A 134 -20.90 8.28 -12.14
C VAL A 134 -22.33 8.39 -12.67
N LEU A 135 -22.60 7.68 -13.75
CA LEU A 135 -23.96 7.47 -14.26
C LEU A 135 -24.50 6.16 -13.68
N VAL A 136 -25.62 6.26 -12.98
CA VAL A 136 -26.32 5.11 -12.41
C VAL A 136 -27.59 4.86 -13.20
N ALA A 137 -27.76 3.60 -13.63
CA ALA A 137 -29.01 3.08 -14.13
C ALA A 137 -29.75 2.38 -12.98
N TRP A 138 -30.92 2.89 -12.63
CA TRP A 138 -31.73 2.32 -11.55
C TRP A 138 -32.65 1.23 -12.09
N ASP A 139 -32.79 0.13 -11.35
CA ASP A 139 -33.66 -0.98 -11.78
C ASP A 139 -35.12 -0.53 -11.92
N HIS A 140 -35.56 0.44 -11.11
CA HIS A 140 -36.90 1.05 -11.21
C HIS A 140 -37.17 1.74 -12.56
N TRP A 141 -36.14 2.23 -13.25
CA TRP A 141 -36.26 2.91 -14.55
C TRP A 141 -35.54 2.16 -15.68
N LYS A 142 -35.22 0.87 -15.48
CA LYS A 142 -34.49 0.06 -16.46
C LYS A 142 -35.22 -0.01 -17.81
N ASN A 143 -36.55 -0.03 -17.79
CA ASN A 143 -37.39 -0.03 -18.98
C ASN A 143 -37.47 1.33 -19.70
N GLU A 144 -37.15 2.41 -19.00
CA GLU A 144 -37.16 3.78 -19.54
C GLU A 144 -35.78 4.20 -20.08
N GLY A 145 -34.74 3.36 -19.89
CA GLY A 145 -33.37 3.68 -20.28
C GLY A 145 -32.78 4.90 -19.57
N ARG A 146 -33.42 5.35 -18.48
CA ARG A 146 -33.04 6.59 -17.79
C ARG A 146 -31.81 6.36 -16.93
N LYS A 147 -30.73 7.05 -17.30
CA LYS A 147 -29.47 7.11 -16.54
C LYS A 147 -29.39 8.47 -15.84
N ILE A 148 -29.02 8.48 -14.58
CA ILE A 148 -28.90 9.71 -13.79
C ILE A 148 -27.47 9.82 -13.28
N ARG A 149 -26.90 11.03 -13.39
CA ARG A 149 -25.57 11.35 -12.87
C ARG A 149 -25.65 11.59 -11.37
N TYR A 150 -24.68 11.04 -10.64
CA TYR A 150 -24.48 11.21 -9.21
C TYR A 150 -23.00 11.40 -8.90
N PHE A 151 -22.71 12.01 -7.76
CA PHE A 151 -21.37 11.96 -7.18
C PHE A 151 -21.17 10.66 -6.40
N ARG A 152 -19.94 10.12 -6.40
CA ARG A 152 -19.60 8.87 -5.69
C ARG A 152 -19.89 8.96 -4.18
N ASN A 153 -19.80 10.16 -3.60
CA ASN A 153 -20.10 10.41 -2.18
C ASN A 153 -21.62 10.42 -1.85
N GLU A 154 -22.50 10.57 -2.84
CA GLU A 154 -23.95 10.49 -2.68
C GLU A 154 -24.46 9.04 -2.70
N LEU A 155 -23.59 8.11 -3.06
CA LEU A 155 -23.90 6.71 -3.26
C LEU A 155 -23.20 5.83 -2.22
N ARG A 156 -23.79 4.67 -1.97
CA ARG A 156 -23.21 3.59 -1.15
C ARG A 156 -23.35 2.28 -1.90
N PHE A 157 -22.55 1.27 -1.56
CA PHE A 157 -22.81 -0.07 -2.06
C PHE A 157 -24.17 -0.57 -1.59
N TRP A 158 -24.94 -1.11 -2.54
CA TRP A 158 -26.25 -1.68 -2.24
C TRP A 158 -26.07 -2.96 -1.42
N GLN A 159 -26.58 -2.97 -0.19
CA GLN A 159 -26.39 -4.08 0.74
C GLN A 159 -27.43 -5.22 0.59
N GLY A 160 -28.44 -5.03 -0.27
CA GLY A 160 -29.42 -6.04 -0.61
C GLY A 160 -30.24 -6.64 0.54
N GLU A 161 -31.27 -7.39 0.15
CA GLU A 161 -32.13 -8.12 1.06
C GLU A 161 -31.51 -9.50 1.37
N ASN A 162 -30.38 -9.52 2.10
CA ASN A 162 -29.82 -10.75 2.65
C ASN A 162 -29.00 -10.46 3.93
N ARG A 163 -29.72 -10.11 5.00
CA ARG A 163 -29.34 -10.54 6.35
C ARG A 163 -29.90 -11.94 6.62
N ALA A 164 -29.41 -12.95 5.90
CA ALA A 164 -29.57 -14.35 6.25
C ALA A 164 -28.61 -15.21 5.39
N GLY A 165 -27.48 -15.63 5.96
CA GLY A 165 -26.66 -16.71 5.39
C GLY A 165 -25.48 -16.28 4.52
N ALA A 166 -24.47 -15.66 5.13
CA ALA A 166 -23.10 -15.71 4.60
C ALA A 166 -22.11 -15.89 5.76
N ASN A 167 -22.37 -16.90 6.58
CA ASN A 167 -21.33 -17.58 7.33
C ASN A 167 -20.83 -18.72 6.42
N ASP A 168 -20.10 -18.38 5.36
CA ASP A 168 -19.39 -19.33 4.49
C ASP A 168 -18.53 -18.57 3.45
N ARG A 169 -17.48 -17.92 3.93
CA ARG A 169 -16.22 -17.75 3.18
C ARG A 169 -15.05 -17.88 4.15
N GLN A 170 -15.01 -19.03 4.81
CA GLN A 170 -13.74 -19.62 5.21
C GLN A 170 -13.11 -20.23 3.95
N GLN A 171 -11.83 -19.91 3.72
CA GLN A 171 -10.88 -20.68 2.90
C GLN A 171 -11.16 -20.86 1.40
N ILE A 172 -10.40 -20.13 0.58
CA ILE A 172 -9.64 -20.68 -0.56
C ILE A 172 -8.35 -19.81 -0.64
N TYR A 173 -7.26 -20.17 0.04
CA TYR A 173 -6.14 -21.00 -0.45
C TYR A 173 -5.71 -20.67 -1.88
N CYS A 174 -4.72 -19.79 -2.02
CA CYS A 174 -3.42 -20.08 -2.62
C CYS A 174 -2.38 -19.31 -1.81
#